data_AF-A0A7C1S749-F1
#
_entry.id   AF-A0A7C1S749-F1
#
_cell.length_a   1.000
_cell.length_b   1.000
_cell.length_c   1.000
_cell.angle_alpha   90.00
_cell.angle_beta   90.00
_cell.angle_gamma   90.00
#
_symmetry.space_group_name_H-M   'P 1'
#
loop_
_entity.id
_entity.type
_entity.pdbx_description
1 polymer ?
#
loop_
_entity_poly.entity_id
_entity_poly.type
_entity_poly.pdbx_seq_one_letter_code
_entity_poly.pdbx_strand_id
1 'polypeptide(L)'
;MSTVQIYDHDSEHERLHKNKMMELEGWLKHLGSIERDMDRMLEIISCRGSEKTLLYQKLMDKKKENRAQLDALYRYKNEAGKILECEDQQCDQYYGKRHRDFRMLYRYNLEKYNRLKEDFFNVVSASQNMGHTLN
;
A
#
# COMPACT_ATOMS: atom_id res chain seq x y z
N MET A 1 -10.95 17.16 2.76
CA MET A 1 -9.48 17.03 2.85
C MET A 1 -8.88 17.90 1.77
N SER A 2 -8.03 18.85 2.13
CA SER A 2 -7.41 19.77 1.18
C SER A 2 -6.31 19.04 0.40
N THR A 3 -6.36 19.12 -0.93
CA THR A 3 -5.31 18.61 -1.80
C THR A 3 -4.07 19.47 -1.65
N VAL A 4 -2.92 18.85 -1.38
CA VAL A 4 -1.63 19.57 -1.34
C VAL A 4 -1.31 20.08 -2.74
N GLN A 5 -1.11 21.40 -2.88
CA GLN A 5 -0.77 22.06 -4.15
C GLN A 5 0.58 22.76 -4.02
N ILE A 6 1.41 22.62 -5.06
CA ILE A 6 2.70 23.30 -5.19
C ILE A 6 2.48 24.57 -6.01
N TYR A 7 3.00 25.70 -5.54
CA TYR A 7 2.90 26.99 -6.21
C TYR A 7 4.29 27.53 -6.58
N ASP A 8 4.35 28.43 -7.55
CA ASP A 8 5.62 29.02 -8.04
C ASP A 8 6.32 29.89 -6.99
N HIS A 9 5.58 30.41 -6.01
CA HIS A 9 6.12 31.20 -4.90
C HIS A 9 6.53 30.35 -3.70
N ASP A 10 6.36 29.02 -3.76
CA ASP A 10 6.83 28.14 -2.69
C ASP A 10 8.36 28.14 -2.65
N SER A 11 8.92 28.29 -1.46
CA SER A 11 10.33 28.02 -1.20
C SER A 11 10.69 26.56 -1.53
N GLU A 12 11.97 26.30 -1.79
CA GLU A 12 12.45 24.93 -2.04
C GLU A 12 12.06 23.96 -0.90
N HIS A 13 12.12 24.45 0.34
CA HIS A 13 11.76 23.70 1.53
C HIS A 13 10.26 23.35 1.55
N GLU A 14 9.37 24.31 1.26
CA GLU A 14 7.93 24.06 1.15
C GLU A 14 7.60 23.08 0.03
N ARG A 15 8.25 23.22 -1.13
CA ARG A 15 8.09 22.29 -2.26
C ARG A 15 8.49 20.87 -1.87
N LEU A 16 9.60 20.70 -1.14
CA LEU A 16 10.04 19.40 -0.66
C LEU A 16 9.03 18.75 0.28
N HIS A 17 8.49 19.50 1.24
CA HIS A 17 7.48 18.99 2.17
C HIS A 17 6.17 18.64 1.47
N LYS A 18 5.70 19.50 0.56
CA LYS A 18 4.51 19.26 -0.25
C LYS A 18 4.65 17.99 -1.09
N ASN A 19 5.80 17.79 -1.74
CA ASN A 19 6.11 16.56 -2.49
C ASN A 19 6.05 15.30 -1.60
N LYS A 20 6.69 15.33 -0.42
CA LYS A 20 6.65 14.20 0.53
C LYS A 20 5.22 13.90 0.98
N MET A 21 4.40 14.92 1.21
CA MET A 21 3.00 14.72 1.60
C MET A 21 2.17 14.11 0.47
N MET A 22 2.32 14.62 -0.76
CA MET A 22 1.68 14.06 -1.95
C MET A 22 2.05 12.58 -2.16
N GLU A 23 3.33 12.24 -1.99
CA GLU A 23 3.81 10.87 -2.11
C GLU A 23 3.20 9.95 -1.03
N LEU A 24 3.16 10.42 0.22
CA LEU A 24 2.53 9.70 1.34
C LEU A 24 1.03 9.44 1.08
N GLU A 25 0.31 10.44 0.55
CA GLU A 25 -1.08 10.28 0.14
C GLU A 25 -1.25 9.27 -0.99
N GLY A 26 -0.33 9.27 -1.96
CA GLY A 26 -0.27 8.27 -3.02
C GLY A 26 -0.11 6.85 -2.47
N TRP A 27 0.81 6.64 -1.52
CA TRP A 27 1.01 5.34 -0.88
C TRP A 27 -0.23 4.89 -0.11
N LEU A 28 -0.84 5.77 0.70
CA LEU A 28 -2.06 5.46 1.45
C LEU A 28 -3.21 5.04 0.54
N LYS A 29 -3.44 5.79 -0.54
CA LYS A 29 -4.47 5.48 -1.53
C LYS A 29 -4.21 4.12 -2.19
N HIS A 30 -2.97 3.85 -2.58
CA HIS A 30 -2.61 2.60 -3.25
C HIS A 30 -2.68 1.38 -2.33
N LEU A 31 -2.18 1.47 -1.09
CA LEU A 31 -2.32 0.41 -0.10
C LEU A 31 -3.79 0.14 0.23
N GLY A 32 -4.63 1.18 0.24
CA GLY A 32 -6.08 1.04 0.39
C GLY A 32 -6.74 0.33 -0.80
N SER A 33 -6.26 0.53 -2.03
CA SER A 33 -6.76 -0.25 -3.18
C SER A 33 -6.26 -1.68 -3.18
N ILE A 34 -5.01 -1.91 -2.78
CA ILE A 34 -4.43 -3.26 -2.64
C ILE A 34 -5.25 -4.10 -1.65
N GLU A 35 -5.67 -3.51 -0.54
CA GLU A 35 -6.55 -4.18 0.41
C GLU A 35 -7.89 -4.61 -0.19
N ARG A 36 -8.57 -3.71 -0.92
CA ARG A 36 -9.83 -4.03 -1.60
C ARG A 36 -9.66 -5.10 -2.67
N ASP A 37 -8.53 -5.10 -3.38
CA ASP A 37 -8.21 -6.16 -4.34
C ASP A 37 -8.04 -7.50 -3.63
N MET A 38 -7.35 -7.55 -2.50
CA MET A 38 -7.20 -8.78 -1.71
C MET A 38 -8.53 -9.28 -1.16
N ASP A 39 -9.43 -8.39 -0.72
CA ASP A 39 -10.78 -8.75 -0.28
C ASP A 39 -11.54 -9.49 -1.39
N ARG A 40 -11.50 -8.95 -2.61
CA ARG A 40 -12.13 -9.58 -3.78
C ARG A 40 -11.49 -10.93 -4.13
N MET A 41 -10.16 -11.04 -4.05
CA MET A 41 -9.46 -12.30 -4.31
C MET A 41 -9.86 -13.38 -3.29
N LEU A 42 -9.94 -13.02 -2.01
CA LEU A 42 -10.38 -13.92 -0.94
C LEU A 42 -11.83 -14.36 -1.15
N GLU A 43 -12.73 -13.43 -1.50
CA GLU A 43 -14.12 -13.73 -1.84
C GLU A 43 -14.22 -14.74 -3.00
N ILE A 44 -13.45 -14.55 -4.07
CA ILE A 44 -13.42 -15.47 -5.22
C ILE A 44 -12.98 -16.87 -4.79
N ILE A 45 -11.96 -17.00 -3.93
CA ILE A 45 -11.49 -18.29 -3.42
C ILE A 45 -12.56 -18.95 -2.54
N SER A 46 -13.19 -18.17 -1.65
CA SER A 46 -14.27 -18.65 -0.77
C SER A 46 -15.47 -19.15 -1.58
N CYS A 47 -15.90 -18.44 -2.62
CA CYS A 47 -16.97 -18.90 -3.50
C CYS A 47 -16.65 -20.23 -4.21
N ARG A 48 -15.37 -20.60 -4.33
CA ARG A 48 -14.90 -21.87 -4.89
C ARG A 48 -14.67 -22.95 -3.82
N GLY A 49 -15.00 -22.69 -2.56
CA GLY A 49 -14.80 -23.61 -1.43
C GLY A 49 -13.33 -23.94 -1.15
N SER A 50 -12.42 -23.04 -1.49
CA SER A 50 -10.96 -23.26 -1.48
C SER A 50 -10.25 -22.54 -0.32
N GLU A 51 -10.95 -22.27 0.78
CA GLU A 51 -10.39 -21.52 1.94
C GLU A 51 -9.26 -22.25 2.66
N LYS A 52 -9.18 -23.58 2.53
CA LYS A 52 -8.09 -24.38 3.13
C LYS A 52 -6.80 -24.37 2.30
N THR A 53 -6.77 -23.65 1.18
CA THR A 53 -5.60 -23.61 0.31
C THR A 53 -4.49 -22.74 0.89
N LEU A 54 -3.24 -23.09 0.59
CA LEU A 54 -2.08 -22.27 0.93
C LEU A 54 -2.17 -20.86 0.34
N LEU A 55 -2.77 -20.71 -0.85
CA LEU A 55 -2.97 -19.41 -1.48
C LEU A 55 -3.92 -18.52 -0.67
N TYR A 56 -5.02 -19.07 -0.14
CA TYR A 56 -5.93 -18.34 0.74
C TYR A 56 -5.21 -17.83 1.99
N GLN A 57 -4.43 -18.68 2.65
CA GLN A 57 -3.66 -18.29 3.83
C GLN A 57 -2.65 -17.19 3.50
N LYS A 58 -1.91 -17.31 2.40
CA LYS A 58 -0.96 -16.28 1.94
C LYS A 58 -1.65 -14.92 1.69
N LEU A 59 -2.85 -14.92 1.09
CA LEU A 59 -3.64 -13.70 0.87
C LEU A 59 -4.12 -13.09 2.19
N MET A 60 -4.56 -13.90 3.14
CA MET A 60 -4.95 -13.43 4.48
C MET A 60 -3.77 -12.80 5.23
N ASP A 61 -2.62 -13.48 5.24
CA ASP A 61 -1.41 -12.97 5.87
C ASP A 61 -0.96 -11.67 5.22
N LYS A 62 -0.97 -11.62 3.88
CA LYS A 62 -0.60 -10.42 3.13
C LYS A 62 -1.55 -9.25 3.38
N LYS A 63 -2.85 -9.52 3.51
CA LYS A 63 -3.84 -8.51 3.87
C LYS A 63 -3.56 -7.93 5.26
N LYS A 64 -3.20 -8.77 6.24
CA LYS A 64 -2.81 -8.32 7.58
C LYS A 64 -1.55 -7.46 7.55
N GLU A 65 -0.52 -7.85 6.79
CA GLU A 65 0.69 -7.04 6.59
C GLU A 65 0.36 -5.67 6.00
N ASN A 66 -0.47 -5.64 4.94
CA ASN A 66 -0.87 -4.42 4.26
C ASN A 66 -1.65 -3.47 5.18
N ARG A 67 -2.60 -4.00 5.97
CA ARG A 67 -3.34 -3.22 6.96
C ARG A 67 -2.41 -2.62 8.01
N ALA A 68 -1.50 -3.42 8.58
CA ALA A 68 -0.56 -2.94 9.59
C ALA A 68 0.32 -1.80 9.06
N GLN A 69 0.76 -1.89 7.80
CA GLN A 69 1.52 -0.82 7.16
C GLN A 69 0.67 0.44 6.90
N LEU A 70 -0.56 0.27 6.43
CA LEU A 70 -1.48 1.37 6.20
C LEU A 70 -1.78 2.13 7.50
N ASP A 71 -2.00 1.42 8.60
CA ASP A 71 -2.18 2.02 9.93
C ASP A 71 -0.93 2.79 10.38
N ALA A 72 0.26 2.24 10.12
CA ALA A 72 1.53 2.91 10.43
C ALA A 72 1.73 4.19 9.61
N LEU A 73 1.35 4.18 8.32
CA LEU A 73 1.40 5.37 7.46
C LEU A 73 0.37 6.42 7.85
N TYR A 74 -0.82 6.04 8.30
CA TYR A 74 -1.79 7.00 8.84
C TYR A 74 -1.28 7.67 10.10
N ARG A 75 -0.67 6.91 11.03
CA ARG A 75 -0.01 7.49 12.21
C ARG A 75 1.10 8.46 11.81
N TYR A 76 1.95 8.05 10.88
CA TYR A 76 3.01 8.91 10.34
C TYR A 76 2.45 10.17 9.68
N LYS A 77 1.36 10.09 8.90
CA LYS A 77 0.70 11.26 8.30
C LYS A 77 0.19 12.24 9.36
N ASN A 78 -0.44 11.72 10.41
CA ASN A 78 -0.99 12.52 11.51
C ASN A 78 0.10 13.18 12.36
N GLU A 79 1.22 12.49 12.55
CA GLU A 79 2.43 13.06 13.12
C GLU A 79 3.01 14.11 12.17
N ALA A 80 2.98 13.85 10.85
CA ALA A 80 3.59 14.70 9.84
C ALA A 80 2.92 16.06 9.66
N GLY A 81 1.60 16.11 9.81
CA GLY A 81 0.86 17.38 9.82
C GLY A 81 1.27 18.34 10.94
N LYS A 82 1.87 17.83 12.03
CA LYS A 82 2.34 18.64 13.18
C LYS A 82 3.77 19.18 12.99
N ILE A 83 4.47 18.75 11.93
CA ILE A 83 5.90 19.07 11.70
C ILE A 83 6.07 20.34 10.89
N LEU A 84 5.03 20.82 10.21
CA LEU A 84 5.08 22.11 9.51
C LEU A 84 5.50 23.28 10.43
N GLU A 85 5.47 23.09 11.75
CA GLU A 85 5.94 24.02 12.77
C GLU A 85 7.40 23.81 13.24
N CYS A 86 8.12 22.78 12.75
CA CYS A 86 9.49 22.49 13.19
C CYS A 86 10.53 23.07 12.23
N GLU A 87 11.26 24.10 12.67
CA GLU A 87 12.33 24.78 11.89
C GLU A 87 13.75 24.25 12.20
N ASP A 88 13.89 23.17 12.98
CA ASP A 88 15.19 22.61 13.34
C ASP A 88 15.68 21.58 12.30
N GLN A 89 16.95 21.70 11.91
CA GLN A 89 17.69 20.73 11.08
C GLN A 89 17.58 19.29 11.61
N GLN A 90 17.48 19.10 12.93
CA GLN A 90 17.30 17.77 13.54
C GLN A 90 15.93 17.14 13.19
N CYS A 91 14.87 17.96 13.15
CA CYS A 91 13.54 17.52 12.71
C CYS A 91 13.58 17.05 11.25
N ASP A 92 14.19 17.85 10.36
CA ASP A 92 14.29 17.51 8.94
C ASP A 92 15.02 16.19 8.68
N GLN A 93 16.10 15.94 9.41
CA GLN A 93 16.85 14.68 9.30
C GLN A 93 16.03 13.48 9.77
N TYR A 94 15.38 13.60 10.94
CA TYR A 94 14.56 12.54 11.51
C TYR A 94 13.39 12.16 10.59
N TYR A 95 12.62 13.16 10.13
CA TYR A 95 11.47 12.91 9.27
C TYR A 95 11.86 12.52 7.85
N GLY A 96 12.97 13.06 7.34
CA GLY A 96 13.58 12.59 6.10
C GLY A 96 13.93 11.11 6.16
N LYS A 97 14.53 10.65 7.27
CA LYS A 97 14.82 9.23 7.47
C LYS A 97 13.55 8.39 7.55
N ARG A 98 12.58 8.77 8.39
CA ARG A 98 11.31 8.04 8.52
C ARG A 98 10.57 7.92 7.20
N HIS A 99 10.52 9.01 6.42
CA HIS A 99 9.89 9.01 5.10
C HIS A 99 10.55 8.00 4.15
N ARG A 100 11.89 7.95 4.13
CA ARG A 100 12.65 6.97 3.34
C ARG A 100 12.39 5.53 3.80
N ASP A 101 12.33 5.30 5.11
CA ASP A 101 12.04 3.98 5.68
C ASP A 101 10.64 3.50 5.25
N PHE A 102 9.63 4.38 5.33
CA PHE A 102 8.28 4.09 4.84
C PHE A 102 8.23 3.85 3.32
N ARG A 103 8.99 4.61 2.52
CA ARG A 103 9.10 4.38 1.08
C ARG A 103 9.63 2.98 0.76
N MET A 104 10.65 2.53 1.49
CA MET A 104 11.21 1.19 1.31
C MET A 104 10.21 0.11 1.69
N LEU A 105 9.54 0.24 2.85
CA LEU A 105 8.51 -0.70 3.28
C LEU A 105 7.36 -0.77 2.28
N TYR A 106 6.93 0.36 1.73
CA TYR A 106 5.87 0.44 0.72
C TYR A 106 6.25 -0.31 -0.55
N ARG A 107 7.45 -0.09 -1.09
CA ARG A 107 7.93 -0.79 -2.29
C ARG A 107 8.00 -2.30 -2.05
N TYR A 108 8.55 -2.72 -0.92
CA TYR A 108 8.63 -4.13 -0.57
C TYR A 108 7.25 -4.79 -0.43
N ASN A 109 6.28 -4.10 0.18
CA ASN A 109 4.91 -4.58 0.28
C ASN A 109 4.26 -4.74 -1.11
N LEU A 110 4.44 -3.75 -1.99
CA LEU A 110 3.94 -3.74 -3.35
C LEU A 110 4.51 -4.90 -4.19
N GLU A 111 5.83 -5.11 -4.15
CA GLU A 111 6.48 -6.21 -4.88
C GLU A 111 5.94 -7.58 -4.46
N LYS A 112 5.79 -7.81 -3.15
CA LYS A 112 5.22 -9.05 -2.62
C LYS A 112 3.75 -9.22 -3.01
N TYR A 113 2.98 -8.14 -2.95
CA TYR A 113 1.58 -8.17 -3.37
C TYR A 113 1.45 -8.53 -4.86
N ASN A 114 2.27 -7.93 -5.74
CA ASN A 114 2.21 -8.21 -7.17
C ASN A 114 2.51 -9.68 -7.49
N ARG A 115 3.52 -10.28 -6.87
CA ARG A 115 3.80 -11.71 -7.02
C ARG A 115 2.63 -12.58 -6.56
N LEU A 116 2.03 -12.25 -5.42
CA LEU A 116 0.88 -12.99 -4.92
C LEU A 116 -0.37 -12.83 -5.80
N LYS A 117 -0.54 -11.66 -6.41
CA LYS A 117 -1.60 -11.39 -7.39
C LYS A 117 -1.41 -12.21 -8.66
N GLU A 118 -0.18 -12.33 -9.15
CA GLU A 118 0.16 -13.21 -10.28
C GLU A 118 -0.13 -14.68 -9.94
N ASP A 119 0.31 -15.16 -8.77
CA ASP A 119 0.01 -16.52 -8.29
C ASP A 119 -1.49 -16.79 -8.25
N PHE A 120 -2.27 -15.83 -7.74
CA PHE A 120 -3.73 -15.92 -7.72
C PHE A 120 -4.33 -16.09 -9.12
N PHE A 121 -3.95 -15.25 -10.08
CA PHE A 121 -4.48 -15.34 -11.43
C PHE A 121 -4.07 -16.63 -12.14
N ASN A 122 -2.84 -17.10 -11.93
CA ASN A 122 -2.38 -18.38 -12.48
C ASN A 122 -3.25 -19.55 -12.01
N VAL A 123 -3.58 -19.61 -10.71
CA VAL A 123 -4.45 -20.66 -10.15
C VAL A 123 -5.89 -20.53 -10.67
N VAL A 124 -6.41 -19.31 -10.70
CA VAL A 124 -7.80 -19.03 -11.11
C VAL A 124 -8.02 -19.37 -12.58
N SER A 125 -7.09 -19.00 -13.46
CA SER A 125 -7.13 -19.28 -14.90
C SER A 125 -6.92 -20.76 -15.21
N ALA A 126 -6.01 -21.44 -14.52
CA ALA A 126 -5.83 -22.89 -14.66
C ALA A 126 -7.12 -23.67 -14.33
N SER A 127 -7.86 -23.21 -13.31
CA SER A 127 -9.12 -23.83 -12.90
C SER A 127 -10.26 -23.64 -13.91
N GLN A 128 -10.22 -22.60 -14.75
CA GLN A 128 -11.23 -22.35 -15.78
C GLN A 128 -11.05 -23.24 -17.02
N ASN A 129 -9.81 -23.64 -17.33
CA ASN A 129 -9.51 -24.48 -18.50
C ASN A 129 -9.91 -25.96 -18.32
N MET A 130 -10.14 -26.42 -17.08
CA MET A 130 -10.58 -27.79 -16.79
C MET A 130 -12.11 -27.99 -16.93
N GLY A 131 -12.89 -26.91 -17.08
CA GLY A 131 -14.35 -27.00 -17.28
C GLY A 131 -14.79 -27.24 -18.72
N HIS A 132 -13.89 -27.17 -19.70
CA HIS A 132 -14.20 -27.25 -21.13
C HIS A 132 -13.84 -28.59 -21.80
N THR A 133 -13.28 -29.56 -21.06
CA THR A 133 -12.85 -30.86 -21.61
C THR A 133 -13.80 -32.03 -21.33
N LEU A 134 -15.00 -31.75 -20.80
CA LEU A 134 -16.07 -32.73 -20.62
C LEU A 134 -17.34 -32.25 -21.32
N ASN A 135 -17.37 -32.41 -22.64
CA ASN A 135 -18.58 -32.48 -23.47
C ASN A 135 -18.26 -33.24 -24.75
#